data_AF-A0A7T5R6C8-F1
#
_entry.id   AF-A0A7T5R6C8-F1
#
_cell.length_a   1.000
_cell.length_b   1.000
_cell.length_c   1.000
_cell.angle_alpha   90.00
_cell.angle_beta   90.00
_cell.angle_gamma   90.00
#
_symmetry.space_group_name_H-M   'P 1'
#
loop_
_entity.id
_entity.type
_entity.pdbx_description
1 polymer ?
#
loop_
_entity_poly.entity_id
_entity_poly.type
_entity_poly.pdbx_seq_one_letter_code
_entity_poly.pdbx_strand_id
1 'polypeptide(L)'
;MQLLTGAVKMAYELAFLLLLTVIVFAPFHAASTAHLPIVQTIDESRGVLAKSNGLQAGERLPLYRFNYSTKTPIGTIVVERVEDDRAIVALQPSRFSLGMHGKIVQDGEDFFTSLGADFGVSPDQYLTIFRGTSVVGQAHVVEVEANRSRIDLPRDIGPLEDLHVSEFGTATQVAKYDDSLLSTVEAVVIGALAVGYFGYRAMRRRSPLIACGEYIRTLRVPKKTILWVVNIAGGIPFSWFLGTMPVFLFSYLTVEISRLLFSNVISLRPQIDSLVPFSIAAVGIGYYAFLFWKRRSPILAFWQFLSYKGTGVIKKVGFARGFTNWALHLVIVYFFALTLVGFLAGDIAAVRSFGWPPPSLEAFFEQAKYALWAITVAGCLIGYGFSVVSILWGRYIRSLDFTVTGWLTNGFNYPLFGVVIWQMTPSFTGADPIVTAGPLLWLVLVLGLFFNLLYTLSILNLWTMFDLMTDKGVRSSFFYRTVRHPNYALEAGMFFVTELVGLSAGVHWLAILMFFFLYWIRSEREDNFMQYSNPDYAPYQKAVPWKFVPGVY
;
A
#
# COMPACT_ATOMS: atom_id res chain seq x y z
N MET A 1 28.96 19.79 -2.89
CA MET A 1 28.01 19.30 -1.86
C MET A 1 26.75 20.16 -1.73
N GLN A 2 26.82 21.50 -1.59
CA GLN A 2 25.62 22.35 -1.44
C GLN A 2 24.66 22.28 -2.65
N LEU A 3 25.17 22.30 -3.88
CA LEU A 3 24.37 22.16 -5.11
C LEU A 3 23.56 20.85 -5.11
N LEU A 4 24.21 19.76 -4.75
CA LEU A 4 23.61 18.44 -4.68
C LEU A 4 22.49 18.36 -3.63
N THR A 5 22.68 18.94 -2.44
CA THR A 5 21.60 19.08 -1.44
C THR A 5 20.44 19.92 -1.95
N GLY A 6 20.73 21.01 -2.67
CA GLY A 6 19.72 21.87 -3.29
C GLY A 6 18.87 21.13 -4.32
N ALA A 7 19.51 20.27 -5.13
CA ALA A 7 18.85 19.43 -6.13
C ALA A 7 17.96 18.36 -5.50
N VAL A 8 18.45 17.65 -4.47
CA VAL A 8 17.62 16.66 -3.74
C VAL A 8 16.41 17.30 -3.12
N LYS A 9 16.58 18.43 -2.44
CA LYS A 9 15.46 19.15 -1.85
C LYS A 9 14.42 19.54 -2.91
N MET A 10 14.89 19.94 -4.10
CA MET A 10 14.01 20.27 -5.22
C MET A 10 13.22 19.05 -5.72
N ALA A 11 13.92 17.95 -6.00
CA ALA A 11 13.32 16.69 -6.41
C ALA A 11 12.28 16.21 -5.40
N TYR A 12 12.63 16.26 -4.12
CA TYR A 12 11.76 15.88 -3.01
C TYR A 12 10.48 16.72 -2.95
N GLU A 13 10.62 18.06 -2.94
CA GLU A 13 9.47 18.97 -2.88
C GLU A 13 8.56 18.84 -4.10
N LEU A 14 9.15 18.69 -5.30
CA LEU A 14 8.39 18.50 -6.53
C LEU A 14 7.61 17.18 -6.51
N ALA A 15 8.21 16.09 -6.04
CA ALA A 15 7.54 14.80 -5.92
C ALA A 15 6.28 14.89 -5.03
N PHE A 16 6.39 15.52 -3.86
CA PHE A 16 5.23 15.71 -2.97
C PHE A 16 4.18 16.68 -3.53
N LEU A 17 4.58 17.70 -4.29
CA LEU A 17 3.63 18.59 -4.96
C LEU A 17 2.84 17.85 -6.06
N LEU A 18 3.53 17.04 -6.86
CA LEU A 18 2.89 16.21 -7.89
C LEU A 18 2.00 15.12 -7.26
N LEU A 19 2.40 14.57 -6.12
CA LEU A 19 1.58 13.63 -5.36
C LEU A 19 0.23 14.24 -4.95
N LEU A 20 0.19 15.51 -4.54
CA LEU A 20 -1.06 16.19 -4.23
C LEU A 20 -1.98 16.31 -5.46
N THR A 21 -1.39 16.49 -6.65
CA THR A 21 -2.15 16.53 -7.91
C THR A 21 -2.81 15.19 -8.15
N VAL A 22 -2.06 14.12 -7.95
CA VAL A 22 -2.55 12.75 -8.08
C VAL A 22 -3.70 12.46 -7.10
N ILE A 23 -3.56 12.86 -5.82
CA ILE A 23 -4.60 12.69 -4.80
C ILE A 23 -5.88 13.43 -5.18
N VAL A 24 -5.78 14.64 -5.72
CA VAL A 24 -6.93 15.47 -6.09
C VAL A 24 -7.67 14.91 -7.29
N PHE A 25 -6.96 14.46 -8.33
CA PHE A 25 -7.59 14.00 -9.57
C PHE A 25 -8.05 12.54 -9.55
N ALA A 26 -7.45 11.68 -8.74
CA ALA A 26 -7.80 10.25 -8.72
C ALA A 26 -9.30 9.96 -8.54
N PRO A 27 -10.05 10.62 -7.63
CA PRO A 27 -11.50 10.39 -7.52
C PRO A 27 -12.30 10.79 -8.77
N PHE A 28 -11.91 11.86 -9.46
CA PHE A 28 -12.57 12.30 -10.69
C PHE A 28 -12.26 11.35 -11.85
N HIS A 29 -11.02 10.89 -11.93
CA HIS A 29 -10.59 9.89 -12.90
C HIS A 29 -11.32 8.57 -12.70
N ALA A 30 -11.45 8.12 -11.44
CA ALA A 30 -12.22 6.94 -11.06
C ALA A 30 -13.68 7.04 -11.50
N ALA A 31 -14.33 8.18 -11.21
CA ALA A 31 -15.72 8.43 -11.58
C ALA A 31 -15.94 8.47 -13.10
N SER A 32 -14.88 8.74 -13.87
CA SER A 32 -14.90 8.80 -15.34
C SER A 32 -14.40 7.50 -15.99
N THR A 33 -14.06 6.49 -15.19
CA THR A 33 -13.60 5.18 -15.68
C THR A 33 -14.77 4.19 -15.63
N ALA A 34 -15.15 3.65 -16.79
CA ALA A 34 -16.17 2.62 -16.90
C ALA A 34 -15.53 1.23 -16.72
N HIS A 35 -16.12 0.44 -15.83
CA HIS A 35 -15.74 -0.95 -15.57
C HIS A 35 -16.73 -1.90 -16.24
N LEU A 36 -16.25 -2.63 -17.24
CA LEU A 36 -17.06 -3.49 -18.09
C LEU A 36 -16.64 -4.96 -17.88
N PRO A 37 -17.34 -5.74 -17.04
CA PRO A 37 -17.01 -7.13 -16.83
C PRO A 37 -17.32 -7.98 -18.07
N ILE A 38 -16.55 -9.04 -18.26
CA ILE A 38 -16.85 -10.13 -19.20
C ILE A 38 -17.94 -11.00 -18.56
N VAL A 39 -19.11 -11.03 -19.16
CA VAL A 39 -20.29 -11.73 -18.61
C VAL A 39 -20.55 -13.08 -19.25
N GLN A 40 -19.92 -13.34 -20.39
CA GLN A 40 -20.07 -14.59 -21.12
C GLN A 40 -18.83 -14.88 -21.96
N THR A 41 -18.33 -16.10 -21.87
CA THR A 41 -17.27 -16.63 -22.74
C THR A 41 -17.92 -17.27 -23.98
N ILE A 42 -17.39 -16.97 -25.16
CA ILE A 42 -17.81 -17.59 -26.42
C ILE A 42 -16.86 -18.75 -26.74
N ASP A 43 -15.56 -18.50 -26.60
CA ASP A 43 -14.48 -19.48 -26.70
C ASP A 43 -13.25 -19.00 -25.90
N GLU A 44 -12.13 -19.72 -25.98
CA GLU A 44 -10.89 -19.41 -25.23
C GLU A 44 -10.36 -17.98 -25.44
N SER A 45 -10.68 -17.37 -26.58
CA SER A 45 -10.17 -16.07 -27.02
C SER A 45 -11.25 -14.99 -27.13
N ARG A 46 -12.54 -15.34 -27.12
CA ARG A 46 -13.64 -14.39 -27.31
C ARG A 46 -14.63 -14.38 -26.15
N GLY A 47 -15.10 -13.19 -25.82
CA GLY A 47 -16.09 -12.98 -24.76
C GLY A 47 -17.05 -11.84 -25.06
N VAL A 48 -18.03 -11.68 -24.18
CA VAL A 48 -19.05 -10.63 -24.26
C VAL A 48 -18.94 -9.71 -23.05
N LEU A 49 -18.85 -8.40 -23.29
CA LEU A 49 -18.89 -7.38 -22.24
C LEU A 49 -20.33 -7.09 -21.80
N ALA A 50 -20.51 -6.76 -20.52
CA ALA A 50 -21.81 -6.44 -19.93
C ALA A 50 -22.52 -5.23 -20.58
N LYS A 51 -21.75 -4.26 -21.10
CA LYS A 51 -22.28 -3.04 -21.72
C LYS A 51 -21.43 -2.67 -22.93
N SER A 52 -22.08 -2.13 -23.96
CA SER A 52 -21.45 -1.64 -25.20
C SER A 52 -21.33 -0.13 -25.31
N ASN A 53 -22.00 0.63 -24.44
CA ASN A 53 -22.14 2.08 -24.61
C ASN A 53 -20.79 2.78 -24.74
N GLY A 54 -20.59 3.47 -25.87
CA GLY A 54 -19.37 4.20 -26.19
C GLY A 54 -18.24 3.34 -26.75
N LEU A 55 -18.38 2.03 -26.90
CA LEU A 55 -17.39 1.17 -27.54
C LEU A 55 -17.46 1.25 -29.06
N GLN A 56 -16.32 1.09 -29.73
CA GLN A 56 -16.24 1.04 -31.19
C GLN A 56 -15.54 -0.23 -31.67
N ALA A 57 -16.00 -0.81 -32.80
CA ALA A 57 -15.30 -1.92 -33.42
C ALA A 57 -13.85 -1.54 -33.80
N GLY A 58 -12.90 -2.41 -33.49
CA GLY A 58 -11.47 -2.18 -33.62
C GLY A 58 -10.81 -1.51 -32.40
N GLU A 59 -11.58 -1.03 -31.43
CA GLU A 59 -11.05 -0.40 -30.21
C GLU A 59 -10.25 -1.42 -29.39
N ARG A 60 -9.07 -1.00 -28.91
CA ARG A 60 -8.16 -1.80 -28.10
C ARG A 60 -8.24 -1.37 -26.66
N LEU A 61 -8.57 -2.29 -25.77
CA LEU A 61 -8.82 -1.98 -24.36
C LEU A 61 -7.99 -2.88 -23.43
N PRO A 62 -7.46 -2.34 -22.32
CA PRO A 62 -6.74 -3.12 -21.33
C PRO A 62 -7.70 -4.06 -20.59
N LEU A 63 -7.30 -5.33 -20.49
CA LEU A 63 -8.03 -6.37 -19.76
C LEU A 63 -7.41 -6.53 -18.37
N TYR A 64 -8.24 -6.63 -17.34
CA TYR A 64 -7.83 -6.78 -15.95
C TYR A 64 -8.50 -7.97 -15.28
N ARG A 65 -7.75 -8.61 -14.38
CA ARG A 65 -8.28 -9.36 -13.22
C ARG A 65 -7.72 -8.69 -11.98
N PHE A 66 -8.28 -7.53 -11.66
CA PHE A 66 -7.65 -6.57 -10.76
C PHE A 66 -7.79 -7.00 -9.29
N ASN A 67 -6.67 -7.29 -8.65
CA ASN A 67 -6.58 -7.65 -7.24
C ASN A 67 -5.19 -7.29 -6.67
N TYR A 68 -4.97 -7.56 -5.38
CA TYR A 68 -3.71 -7.20 -4.70
C TYR A 68 -2.45 -7.78 -5.36
N SER A 69 -2.56 -8.94 -6.04
CA SER A 69 -1.45 -9.62 -6.71
C SER A 69 -1.27 -9.19 -8.17
N THR A 70 -2.34 -8.66 -8.80
CA THR A 70 -2.40 -8.35 -10.23
C THR A 70 -3.04 -6.98 -10.42
N LYS A 71 -2.21 -5.94 -10.43
CA LYS A 71 -2.65 -4.53 -10.60
C LYS A 71 -2.41 -3.98 -12.00
N THR A 72 -1.60 -4.68 -12.79
CA THR A 72 -1.35 -4.38 -14.19
C THR A 72 -2.40 -5.06 -15.07
N PRO A 73 -2.62 -4.56 -16.30
CA PRO A 73 -3.41 -5.29 -17.28
C PRO A 73 -2.84 -6.70 -17.50
N ILE A 74 -3.73 -7.70 -17.52
CA ILE A 74 -3.39 -9.09 -17.86
C ILE A 74 -3.36 -9.33 -19.36
N GLY A 75 -3.74 -8.35 -20.18
CA GLY A 75 -3.76 -8.46 -21.63
C GLY A 75 -4.45 -7.27 -22.28
N THR A 76 -4.69 -7.39 -23.57
CA THR A 76 -5.45 -6.42 -24.36
C THR A 76 -6.53 -7.17 -25.12
N ILE A 77 -7.73 -6.62 -25.14
CA ILE A 77 -8.81 -7.10 -26.00
C ILE A 77 -9.02 -6.13 -27.15
N VAL A 78 -9.59 -6.64 -28.25
CA VAL A 78 -10.10 -5.85 -29.37
C VAL A 78 -11.60 -6.02 -29.44
N VAL A 79 -12.34 -4.92 -29.54
CA VAL A 79 -13.79 -4.97 -29.80
C VAL A 79 -14.01 -5.43 -31.24
N GLU A 80 -14.56 -6.62 -31.46
CA GLU A 80 -14.81 -7.15 -32.80
C GLU A 80 -16.09 -6.54 -33.38
N ARG A 81 -17.17 -6.53 -32.58
CA ARG A 81 -18.47 -6.00 -32.96
C ARG A 81 -19.24 -5.50 -31.75
N VAL A 82 -20.12 -4.54 -32.00
CA VAL A 82 -21.05 -3.97 -31.02
C VAL A 82 -22.47 -4.32 -31.46
N GLU A 83 -23.24 -4.97 -30.59
CA GLU A 83 -24.60 -5.46 -30.82
C GLU A 83 -25.50 -4.93 -29.71
N ASP A 84 -26.41 -4.00 -30.02
CA ASP A 84 -27.32 -3.38 -29.06
C ASP A 84 -26.61 -2.93 -27.76
N ASP A 85 -26.82 -3.66 -26.65
CA ASP A 85 -26.27 -3.41 -25.32
C ASP A 85 -24.96 -4.17 -25.02
N ARG A 86 -24.44 -4.97 -25.96
CA ARG A 86 -23.30 -5.88 -25.78
C ARG A 86 -22.19 -5.62 -26.77
N ALA A 87 -20.97 -5.95 -26.38
CA ALA A 87 -19.81 -5.93 -27.26
C ALA A 87 -19.13 -7.29 -27.23
N ILE A 88 -18.88 -7.84 -28.41
CA ILE A 88 -18.06 -9.04 -28.56
C ILE A 88 -16.62 -8.61 -28.73
N VAL A 89 -15.75 -9.24 -27.93
CA VAL A 89 -14.35 -8.87 -27.84
C VAL A 89 -13.47 -10.10 -28.03
N ALA A 90 -12.31 -9.88 -28.64
CA ALA A 90 -11.27 -10.89 -28.83
C ALA A 90 -10.01 -10.53 -28.05
N LEU A 91 -9.52 -11.46 -27.25
CA LEU A 91 -8.26 -11.39 -26.54
C LEU A 91 -7.10 -11.47 -27.54
N GLN A 92 -6.26 -10.43 -27.55
CA GLN A 92 -4.98 -10.48 -28.24
C GLN A 92 -4.04 -11.45 -27.51
N PRO A 93 -3.03 -12.03 -28.19
CA PRO A 93 -2.11 -12.98 -27.57
C PRO A 93 -1.64 -12.53 -26.18
N SER A 94 -2.02 -13.29 -25.17
CA SER A 94 -1.74 -12.99 -23.77
C SER A 94 -1.26 -14.24 -23.05
N ARG A 95 -0.48 -14.04 -21.98
CA ARG A 95 -0.11 -15.10 -21.04
C ARG A 95 -1.31 -15.65 -20.26
N PHE A 96 -2.39 -14.88 -20.18
CA PHE A 96 -3.56 -15.19 -19.38
C PHE A 96 -4.76 -15.43 -20.27
N SER A 97 -5.52 -16.51 -20.02
CA SER A 97 -6.80 -16.76 -20.69
C SER A 97 -7.88 -15.77 -20.23
N LEU A 98 -8.92 -15.60 -21.05
CA LEU A 98 -10.16 -14.92 -20.61
C LEU A 98 -10.82 -15.66 -19.46
N GLY A 99 -10.76 -17.00 -19.49
CA GLY A 99 -11.42 -17.91 -18.56
C GLY A 99 -12.90 -18.12 -18.87
N MET A 100 -13.55 -18.94 -18.05
CA MET A 100 -14.97 -19.26 -18.17
C MET A 100 -15.85 -18.24 -17.46
N HIS A 101 -16.75 -17.60 -18.21
CA HIS A 101 -17.77 -16.69 -17.71
C HIS A 101 -19.14 -17.06 -18.26
N GLY A 102 -20.17 -17.07 -17.42
CA GLY A 102 -21.50 -17.52 -17.80
C GLY A 102 -22.60 -16.67 -17.20
N LYS A 103 -23.73 -16.54 -17.89
CA LYS A 103 -24.91 -15.87 -17.36
C LYS A 103 -25.72 -16.82 -16.51
N ILE A 104 -26.26 -16.32 -15.40
CA ILE A 104 -27.24 -17.06 -14.61
C ILE A 104 -28.62 -16.82 -15.22
N VAL A 105 -29.35 -17.89 -15.51
CA VAL A 105 -30.74 -17.86 -15.95
C VAL A 105 -31.58 -18.76 -15.05
N GLN A 106 -32.82 -18.37 -14.81
CA GLN A 106 -33.78 -19.19 -14.08
C GLN A 106 -34.70 -19.88 -15.09
N ASP A 107 -34.89 -21.19 -14.92
CA ASP A 107 -35.81 -22.00 -15.73
C ASP A 107 -36.67 -22.84 -14.77
N GLY A 108 -37.89 -22.35 -14.51
CA GLY A 108 -38.75 -22.90 -13.47
C GLY A 108 -38.21 -22.63 -12.05
N GLU A 109 -38.04 -23.69 -11.28
CA GLU A 109 -37.48 -23.64 -9.91
C GLU A 109 -35.96 -23.79 -9.88
N ASP A 110 -35.36 -24.23 -10.98
CA ASP A 110 -33.93 -24.45 -11.10
C ASP A 110 -33.20 -23.22 -11.66
N PHE A 111 -31.94 -23.08 -11.28
CA PHE A 111 -31.03 -22.08 -11.83
C PHE A 111 -30.01 -22.76 -12.73
N PHE A 112 -29.69 -22.11 -13.84
CA PHE A 112 -28.71 -22.60 -14.79
C PHE A 112 -27.67 -21.52 -15.06
N THR A 113 -26.44 -21.94 -15.32
CA THR A 113 -25.42 -21.10 -15.97
C THR A 113 -25.30 -21.47 -17.44
N SER A 114 -24.99 -20.48 -18.29
CA SER A 114 -24.68 -20.70 -19.71
C SER A 114 -23.32 -21.37 -19.97
N LEU A 115 -22.72 -22.00 -18.97
CA LEU A 115 -21.48 -22.77 -19.07
C LEU A 115 -21.82 -24.25 -18.92
N GLY A 116 -21.32 -25.09 -19.82
CA GLY A 116 -21.50 -26.54 -19.81
C GLY A 116 -20.18 -27.29 -19.99
N ALA A 117 -20.27 -28.59 -20.29
CA ALA A 117 -19.13 -29.47 -20.54
C ALA A 117 -18.25 -28.97 -21.69
N ASP A 118 -18.81 -28.29 -22.69
CA ASP A 118 -18.07 -27.72 -23.83
C ASP A 118 -17.06 -26.64 -23.40
N PHE A 119 -17.28 -26.02 -22.24
CA PHE A 119 -16.36 -25.05 -21.64
C PHE A 119 -15.43 -25.70 -20.59
N GLY A 120 -15.56 -27.00 -20.33
CA GLY A 120 -14.77 -27.71 -19.32
C GLY A 120 -15.34 -27.62 -17.90
N VAL A 121 -16.62 -27.25 -17.74
CA VAL A 121 -17.29 -27.29 -16.44
C VAL A 121 -17.49 -28.74 -16.00
N SER A 122 -17.23 -29.01 -14.73
CA SER A 122 -17.47 -30.33 -14.12
C SER A 122 -18.51 -30.27 -13.00
N PRO A 123 -19.23 -31.38 -12.73
CA PRO A 123 -20.03 -31.51 -11.51
C PRO A 123 -19.18 -31.21 -10.27
N ASP A 124 -19.81 -30.68 -9.23
CA ASP A 124 -19.19 -30.28 -7.96
C ASP A 124 -18.18 -29.12 -8.03
N GLN A 125 -18.07 -28.45 -9.18
CA GLN A 125 -17.30 -27.23 -9.29
C GLN A 125 -18.01 -26.05 -8.59
N TYR A 126 -17.23 -25.17 -7.97
CA TYR A 126 -17.73 -23.89 -7.46
C TYR A 126 -17.34 -22.75 -8.39
N LEU A 127 -18.33 -21.97 -8.81
CA LEU A 127 -18.13 -20.77 -9.61
C LEU A 127 -18.42 -19.54 -8.75
N THR A 128 -17.63 -18.49 -8.90
CA THR A 128 -17.84 -17.24 -8.16
C THR A 128 -18.92 -16.42 -8.85
N ILE A 129 -19.90 -15.93 -8.09
CA ILE A 129 -21.02 -15.15 -8.60
C ILE A 129 -20.69 -13.67 -8.46
N PHE A 130 -20.88 -12.92 -9.53
CA PHE A 130 -20.61 -11.49 -9.62
C PHE A 130 -21.87 -10.70 -9.96
N ARG A 131 -22.00 -9.52 -9.35
CA ARG A 131 -22.88 -8.44 -9.78
C ARG A 131 -21.99 -7.27 -10.21
N GLY A 132 -21.94 -6.99 -11.50
CA GLY A 132 -20.90 -6.11 -12.04
C GLY A 132 -19.50 -6.67 -11.72
N THR A 133 -18.67 -5.94 -10.99
CA THR A 133 -17.33 -6.39 -10.59
C THR A 133 -17.27 -6.92 -9.16
N SER A 134 -18.38 -6.83 -8.41
CA SER A 134 -18.46 -7.21 -7.01
C SER A 134 -18.86 -8.68 -6.84
N VAL A 135 -18.11 -9.41 -6.00
CA VAL A 135 -18.46 -10.79 -5.60
C VAL A 135 -19.70 -10.76 -4.71
N VAL A 136 -20.72 -11.56 -5.05
CA VAL A 136 -21.96 -11.68 -4.27
C VAL A 136 -22.19 -13.08 -3.70
N GLY A 137 -21.47 -14.10 -4.16
CA GLY A 137 -21.61 -15.46 -3.65
C GLY A 137 -20.81 -16.48 -4.45
N GLN A 138 -21.12 -17.76 -4.24
CA GLN A 138 -20.61 -18.89 -5.03
C GLN A 138 -21.77 -19.77 -5.45
N ALA A 139 -21.73 -20.26 -6.70
CA ALA A 139 -22.67 -21.20 -7.28
C ALA A 139 -22.02 -22.59 -7.28
N HIS A 140 -22.75 -23.60 -6.80
CA HIS A 140 -22.29 -25.00 -6.85
C HIS A 140 -22.91 -25.67 -8.08
N VAL A 141 -22.06 -26.24 -8.93
CA VAL A 141 -22.51 -26.94 -10.14
C VAL A 141 -23.01 -28.33 -9.77
N VAL A 142 -24.30 -28.58 -10.00
CA VAL A 142 -24.97 -29.84 -9.62
C VAL A 142 -25.03 -30.82 -10.79
N GLU A 143 -25.36 -30.31 -11.97
CA GLU A 143 -25.51 -31.12 -13.18
C GLU A 143 -24.95 -30.36 -14.38
N VAL A 144 -24.25 -31.07 -15.26
CA VAL A 144 -23.56 -30.46 -16.41
C VAL A 144 -24.14 -31.04 -17.70
N GLU A 145 -24.70 -30.17 -18.52
CA GLU A 145 -25.07 -30.45 -19.91
C GLU A 145 -23.98 -29.94 -20.86
N ALA A 146 -24.12 -30.15 -22.17
CA ALA A 146 -23.12 -29.71 -23.15
C ALA A 146 -22.85 -28.19 -23.09
N ASN A 147 -23.91 -27.38 -23.11
CA ASN A 147 -23.84 -25.92 -23.25
C ASN A 147 -24.39 -25.13 -22.05
N ARG A 148 -24.87 -25.81 -21.00
CA ARG A 148 -25.35 -25.21 -19.76
C ARG A 148 -25.15 -26.15 -18.59
N SER A 149 -25.22 -25.63 -17.36
CA SER A 149 -25.14 -26.44 -16.15
C SER A 149 -26.16 -25.97 -15.14
N ARG A 150 -26.82 -26.91 -14.46
CA ARG A 150 -27.70 -26.63 -13.31
C ARG A 150 -26.84 -26.27 -12.10
N ILE A 151 -27.19 -25.19 -11.43
CA ILE A 151 -26.43 -24.65 -10.31
C ILE A 151 -27.33 -24.41 -9.09
N ASP A 152 -26.77 -24.66 -7.92
CA ASP A 152 -27.36 -24.25 -6.65
C ASP A 152 -26.81 -22.89 -6.25
N LEU A 153 -27.71 -21.95 -5.97
CA LEU A 153 -27.40 -20.60 -5.54
C LEU A 153 -27.57 -20.44 -4.02
N PRO A 154 -26.81 -19.53 -3.37
CA PRO A 154 -27.08 -19.13 -2.00
C PRO A 154 -28.50 -18.59 -1.82
N ARG A 155 -29.15 -18.95 -0.71
CA ARG A 155 -30.39 -18.28 -0.28
C ARG A 155 -30.02 -16.81 -0.03
N ASP A 156 -30.70 -15.87 -0.69
CA ASP A 156 -30.51 -14.40 -0.58
C ASP A 156 -29.57 -13.70 -1.59
N ILE A 157 -29.38 -14.23 -2.80
CA ILE A 157 -28.53 -13.57 -3.80
C ILE A 157 -29.12 -12.29 -4.43
N GLY A 158 -30.39 -11.98 -4.13
CA GLY A 158 -31.13 -10.84 -4.68
C GLY A 158 -31.59 -11.07 -6.13
N PRO A 159 -31.93 -9.99 -6.87
CA PRO A 159 -32.35 -10.09 -8.27
C PRO A 159 -31.26 -10.74 -9.13
N LEU A 160 -31.69 -11.61 -10.05
CA LEU A 160 -30.81 -12.31 -11.00
C LEU A 160 -30.34 -11.43 -12.15
N GLU A 161 -31.01 -10.30 -12.40
CA GLU A 161 -30.60 -9.33 -13.38
C GLU A 161 -29.14 -8.91 -13.10
N ASP A 162 -28.32 -8.93 -14.15
CA ASP A 162 -26.88 -8.63 -14.12
C ASP A 162 -25.96 -9.63 -13.39
N LEU A 163 -26.49 -10.77 -12.92
CA LEU A 163 -25.65 -11.81 -12.33
C LEU A 163 -24.96 -12.66 -13.39
N HIS A 164 -23.67 -12.89 -13.18
CA HIS A 164 -22.88 -13.83 -13.94
C HIS A 164 -21.96 -14.63 -13.02
N VAL A 165 -21.50 -15.77 -13.51
CA VAL A 165 -20.54 -16.63 -12.83
C VAL A 165 -19.21 -16.60 -13.55
N SER A 166 -18.14 -16.82 -12.79
CA SER A 166 -16.80 -16.99 -13.32
C SER A 166 -16.03 -18.04 -12.52
N GLU A 167 -15.12 -18.76 -13.18
CA GLU A 167 -14.20 -19.67 -12.49
C GLU A 167 -13.20 -18.94 -11.58
N PHE A 168 -13.02 -17.63 -11.78
CA PHE A 168 -12.09 -16.82 -11.00
C PHE A 168 -12.76 -16.17 -9.80
N GLY A 169 -12.03 -16.03 -8.69
CA GLY A 169 -12.44 -15.24 -7.53
C GLY A 169 -12.33 -13.71 -7.74
N THR A 170 -12.00 -13.25 -8.94
CA THR A 170 -11.92 -11.84 -9.31
C THR A 170 -12.51 -11.65 -10.70
N ALA A 171 -13.36 -10.63 -10.87
CA ALA A 171 -13.98 -10.34 -12.15
C ALA A 171 -12.93 -10.10 -13.23
N THR A 172 -13.12 -10.73 -14.39
CA THR A 172 -12.35 -10.37 -15.59
C THR A 172 -13.08 -9.22 -16.25
N GLN A 173 -12.41 -8.08 -16.36
CA GLN A 173 -13.06 -6.83 -16.73
C GLN A 173 -12.17 -5.93 -17.58
N VAL A 174 -12.81 -5.02 -18.28
CA VAL A 174 -12.18 -3.95 -19.03
C VAL A 174 -12.38 -2.65 -18.28
N ALA A 175 -11.33 -1.85 -18.17
CA ALA A 175 -11.46 -0.48 -17.69
C ALA A 175 -11.28 0.49 -18.88
N LYS A 176 -12.32 1.27 -19.16
CA LYS A 176 -12.33 2.26 -20.23
C LYS A 176 -12.43 3.66 -19.64
N TYR A 177 -11.46 4.49 -19.95
CA TYR A 177 -11.44 5.91 -19.61
C TYR A 177 -11.53 6.74 -20.89
N ASP A 178 -12.59 7.55 -21.04
CA ASP A 178 -12.93 8.25 -22.30
C ASP A 178 -13.28 9.74 -22.07
N ASP A 179 -12.82 10.33 -20.96
CA ASP A 179 -13.03 11.75 -20.68
C ASP A 179 -11.87 12.61 -21.20
N SER A 180 -12.01 13.08 -22.45
CA SER A 180 -11.03 13.94 -23.09
C SER A 180 -10.87 15.32 -22.42
N LEU A 181 -11.94 15.85 -21.83
CA LEU A 181 -11.91 17.13 -21.14
C LEU A 181 -11.13 17.01 -19.83
N LEU A 182 -11.45 16.02 -19.00
CA LEU A 182 -10.73 15.74 -17.77
C LEU A 182 -9.25 15.46 -18.06
N SER A 183 -8.96 14.64 -19.06
CA SER A 183 -7.57 14.38 -19.50
C SER A 183 -6.82 15.66 -19.85
N THR A 184 -7.45 16.58 -20.58
CA THR A 184 -6.84 17.86 -20.95
C THR A 184 -6.59 18.72 -19.71
N VAL A 185 -7.56 18.78 -18.77
CA VAL A 185 -7.42 19.51 -17.51
C VAL A 185 -6.28 18.92 -16.67
N GLU A 186 -6.21 17.60 -16.54
CA GLU A 186 -5.11 16.90 -15.86
C GLU A 186 -3.75 17.31 -16.45
N ALA A 187 -3.57 17.19 -17.78
CA ALA A 187 -2.33 17.55 -18.45
C ALA A 187 -1.93 19.02 -18.22
N VAL A 188 -2.89 19.95 -18.35
CA VAL A 188 -2.67 21.38 -18.16
C VAL A 188 -2.28 21.68 -16.72
N VAL A 189 -2.97 21.12 -15.72
CA VAL A 189 -2.68 21.35 -14.30
C VAL A 189 -1.33 20.76 -13.91
N ILE A 190 -1.01 19.54 -14.37
CA ILE A 190 0.29 18.91 -14.12
C ILE A 190 1.42 19.78 -14.69
N GLY A 191 1.29 20.22 -15.95
CA GLY A 191 2.26 21.09 -16.61
C GLY A 191 2.39 22.45 -15.92
N ALA A 192 1.27 23.09 -15.60
CA ALA A 192 1.23 24.38 -14.92
C ALA A 192 1.85 24.33 -13.51
N LEU A 193 1.64 23.25 -12.76
CA LEU A 193 2.26 23.06 -11.44
C LEU A 193 3.77 22.90 -11.52
N ALA A 194 4.27 22.11 -12.48
CA ALA A 194 5.71 21.97 -12.71
C ALA A 194 6.33 23.32 -13.11
N VAL A 195 5.78 24.00 -14.12
CA VAL A 195 6.25 25.31 -14.58
C VAL A 195 6.16 26.35 -13.46
N GLY A 196 5.06 26.38 -12.72
CA GLY A 196 4.85 27.27 -11.59
C GLY A 196 5.86 27.03 -10.46
N TYR A 197 6.16 25.77 -10.14
CA TYR A 197 7.19 25.41 -9.16
C TYR A 197 8.57 25.94 -9.56
N PHE A 198 9.01 25.65 -10.80
CA PHE A 198 10.32 26.09 -11.29
C PHE A 198 10.38 27.61 -11.46
N GLY A 199 9.34 28.24 -11.98
CA GLY A 199 9.23 29.69 -12.15
C GLY A 199 9.29 30.42 -10.80
N TYR A 200 8.51 29.97 -9.80
CA TYR A 200 8.57 30.53 -8.45
C TYR A 200 9.97 30.41 -7.86
N ARG A 201 10.60 29.24 -8.00
CA ARG A 201 11.94 29.00 -7.46
C ARG A 201 13.01 29.84 -8.15
N ALA A 202 12.91 30.02 -9.46
CA ALA A 202 13.81 30.90 -10.22
C ALA A 202 13.68 32.36 -9.79
N MET A 203 12.45 32.87 -9.66
CA MET A 203 12.18 34.26 -9.28
C MET A 203 12.50 34.56 -7.81
N ARG A 204 12.06 33.70 -6.89
CA ARG A 204 12.15 33.95 -5.44
C ARG A 204 13.39 33.34 -4.80
N ARG A 205 14.16 32.52 -5.53
CA ARG A 205 15.29 31.72 -5.01
C ARG A 205 14.94 30.95 -3.73
N ARG A 206 13.67 30.55 -3.63
CA ARG A 206 13.07 29.99 -2.41
C ARG A 206 12.16 28.81 -2.76
N SER A 207 12.07 27.86 -1.84
CA SER A 207 11.15 26.72 -1.96
C SER A 207 9.69 27.18 -1.86
N PRO A 208 8.82 26.80 -2.82
CA PRO A 208 7.38 27.03 -2.74
C PRO A 208 6.75 26.40 -1.50
N LEU A 209 7.13 25.16 -1.15
CA LEU A 209 6.57 24.46 0.01
C LEU A 209 6.93 25.14 1.33
N ILE A 210 8.15 25.68 1.45
CA ILE A 210 8.53 26.46 2.63
C ILE A 210 7.75 27.77 2.72
N ALA A 211 7.58 28.48 1.60
CA ALA A 211 6.76 29.69 1.58
C ALA A 211 5.29 29.40 1.92
N CYS A 212 4.74 28.33 1.37
CA CYS A 212 3.39 27.85 1.68
C CYS A 212 3.25 27.48 3.16
N GLY A 213 4.20 26.72 3.71
CA GLY A 213 4.19 26.34 5.11
C GLY A 213 4.28 27.52 6.08
N GLU A 214 5.09 28.53 5.76
CA GLU A 214 5.09 29.79 6.51
C GLU A 214 3.76 30.52 6.42
N TYR A 215 3.18 30.61 5.23
CA TYR A 215 1.86 31.22 5.05
C TYR A 215 0.79 30.48 5.88
N ILE A 216 0.76 29.14 5.82
CA ILE A 216 -0.16 28.32 6.62
C ILE A 216 -0.01 28.61 8.12
N ARG A 217 1.22 28.81 8.62
CA ARG A 217 1.45 29.18 10.03
C ARG A 217 0.95 30.58 10.39
N THR A 218 0.80 31.47 9.41
CA THR A 218 0.19 32.80 9.63
C THR A 218 -1.34 32.77 9.60
N LEU A 219 -1.95 31.70 9.03
CA LEU A 219 -3.40 31.57 9.00
C LEU A 219 -3.93 31.46 10.42
N ARG A 220 -4.88 32.34 10.77
CA ARG A 220 -5.63 32.29 12.03
C ARG A 220 -6.70 31.21 11.96
N VAL A 221 -6.30 29.95 11.80
CA VAL A 221 -7.24 28.84 11.83
C VAL A 221 -7.70 28.64 13.29
N PRO A 222 -9.02 28.61 13.57
CA PRO A 222 -9.50 28.36 14.92
C PRO A 222 -8.89 27.07 15.47
N LYS A 223 -8.38 27.09 16.71
CA LYS A 223 -7.79 25.90 17.35
C LYS A 223 -8.73 24.68 17.30
N LYS A 224 -10.04 24.91 17.35
CA LYS A 224 -11.07 23.88 17.21
C LYS A 224 -11.03 23.19 15.84
N THR A 225 -10.83 23.93 14.74
CA THR A 225 -10.78 23.38 13.39
C THR A 225 -9.54 22.51 13.20
N ILE A 226 -8.36 22.99 13.65
CA ILE A 226 -7.13 22.18 13.63
C ILE A 226 -7.33 20.91 14.46
N LEU A 227 -7.93 21.03 15.64
CA LEU A 227 -8.22 19.89 16.51
C LEU A 227 -9.14 18.86 15.81
N TRP A 228 -10.17 19.30 15.08
CA TRP A 228 -11.03 18.41 14.32
C TRP A 228 -10.28 17.69 13.19
N VAL A 229 -9.47 18.41 12.41
CA VAL A 229 -8.66 17.79 11.35
C VAL A 229 -7.71 16.75 11.92
N VAL A 230 -7.01 17.08 13.01
CA VAL A 230 -6.10 16.14 13.71
C VAL A 230 -6.86 14.95 14.28
N ASN A 231 -8.05 15.15 14.87
CA ASN A 231 -8.86 14.07 15.40
C ASN A 231 -9.45 13.16 14.31
N ILE A 232 -9.79 13.70 13.14
CA ILE A 232 -10.27 12.87 12.01
C ILE A 232 -9.08 12.12 11.40
N ALA A 233 -8.03 12.85 11.00
CA ALA A 233 -6.88 12.27 10.30
C ALA A 233 -6.04 11.34 11.18
N GLY A 234 -5.89 11.66 12.46
CA GLY A 234 -5.14 10.85 13.42
C GLY A 234 -6.03 9.94 14.26
N GLY A 235 -7.18 10.42 14.71
CA GLY A 235 -8.04 9.70 15.65
C GLY A 235 -8.79 8.51 15.04
N ILE A 236 -9.20 8.57 13.76
CA ILE A 236 -9.84 7.42 13.09
C ILE A 236 -8.83 6.27 12.91
N PRO A 237 -7.66 6.47 12.25
CA PRO A 237 -6.65 5.41 12.15
C PRO A 237 -6.17 4.92 13.52
N PHE A 238 -6.03 5.82 14.49
CA PHE A 238 -5.66 5.48 15.85
C PHE A 238 -6.68 4.58 16.53
N SER A 239 -7.97 4.92 16.44
CA SER A 239 -9.04 4.13 17.07
C SER A 239 -9.14 2.75 16.44
N TRP A 240 -9.03 2.68 15.11
CA TRP A 240 -8.95 1.40 14.40
C TRP A 240 -7.73 0.59 14.83
N PHE A 241 -6.56 1.20 14.83
CA PHE A 241 -5.31 0.56 15.23
C PHE A 241 -5.39 0.01 16.65
N LEU A 242 -5.88 0.80 17.62
CA LEU A 242 -6.04 0.32 19.00
C LEU A 242 -7.09 -0.79 19.15
N GLY A 243 -8.17 -0.75 18.36
CA GLY A 243 -9.21 -1.77 18.41
C GLY A 243 -8.80 -3.08 17.76
N THR A 244 -7.99 -3.04 16.70
CA THR A 244 -7.64 -4.24 15.92
C THR A 244 -6.28 -4.83 16.30
N MET A 245 -5.31 -4.00 16.70
CA MET A 245 -3.94 -4.45 16.95
C MET A 245 -3.82 -5.57 17.99
N PRO A 246 -4.40 -5.42 19.21
CA PRO A 246 -4.25 -6.46 20.22
C PRO A 246 -4.88 -7.78 19.78
N VAL A 247 -5.96 -7.72 18.99
CA VAL A 247 -6.67 -8.88 18.44
C VAL A 247 -5.75 -9.67 17.53
N PHE A 248 -5.33 -9.05 16.44
CA PHE A 248 -4.56 -9.74 15.42
C PHE A 248 -3.20 -10.16 15.94
N LEU A 249 -2.58 -9.35 16.82
CA LEU A 249 -1.32 -9.73 17.45
C LEU A 249 -1.51 -10.95 18.38
N PHE A 250 -2.54 -10.94 19.24
CA PHE A 250 -2.80 -12.07 20.13
C PHE A 250 -3.15 -13.32 19.33
N SER A 251 -4.06 -13.23 18.37
CA SER A 251 -4.43 -14.34 17.48
C SER A 251 -3.22 -14.89 16.73
N TYR A 252 -2.37 -14.03 16.17
CA TYR A 252 -1.15 -14.45 15.48
C TYR A 252 -0.18 -15.15 16.43
N LEU A 253 0.11 -14.57 17.59
CA LEU A 253 1.00 -15.18 18.58
C LEU A 253 0.44 -16.50 19.10
N THR A 254 -0.87 -16.59 19.36
CA THR A 254 -1.51 -17.84 19.76
C THR A 254 -1.35 -18.89 18.67
N VAL A 255 -1.63 -18.56 17.41
CA VAL A 255 -1.47 -19.51 16.29
C VAL A 255 -0.02 -19.96 16.14
N GLU A 256 0.95 -19.05 16.17
CA GLU A 256 2.38 -19.39 16.02
C GLU A 256 2.91 -20.19 17.22
N ILE A 257 2.56 -19.81 18.45
CA ILE A 257 2.93 -20.57 19.66
C ILE A 257 2.25 -21.94 19.67
N SER A 258 0.96 -22.00 19.34
CA SER A 258 0.24 -23.26 19.22
C SER A 258 0.82 -24.13 18.12
N ARG A 259 1.24 -23.58 16.97
CA ARG A 259 1.91 -24.35 15.92
C ARG A 259 3.23 -24.95 16.39
N LEU A 260 3.99 -24.22 17.22
CA LEU A 260 5.24 -24.70 17.82
C LEU A 260 5.00 -25.79 18.88
N LEU A 261 3.94 -25.68 19.67
CA LEU A 261 3.66 -26.58 20.80
C LEU A 261 2.74 -27.76 20.44
N PHE A 262 1.86 -27.59 19.46
CA PHE A 262 0.76 -28.48 19.11
C PHE A 262 0.50 -28.43 17.61
N SER A 263 1.03 -29.41 16.86
CA SER A 263 0.89 -29.48 15.39
C SER A 263 -0.56 -29.51 14.88
N ASN A 264 -1.55 -29.74 15.75
CA ASN A 264 -2.94 -30.04 15.38
C ASN A 264 -3.96 -28.91 15.70
N VAL A 265 -3.53 -27.72 16.15
CA VAL A 265 -4.45 -26.65 16.64
C VAL A 265 -5.03 -25.75 15.53
N ILE A 266 -4.94 -26.16 14.27
CA ILE A 266 -5.42 -25.36 13.12
C ILE A 266 -6.95 -25.15 13.14
N SER A 267 -7.72 -25.99 13.84
CA SER A 267 -9.19 -25.98 13.80
C SER A 267 -9.90 -24.86 14.59
N LEU A 268 -9.23 -24.16 15.52
CA LEU A 268 -9.88 -23.13 16.38
C LEU A 268 -9.89 -21.72 15.76
N ARG A 269 -9.10 -21.48 14.72
CA ARG A 269 -8.93 -20.14 14.12
C ARG A 269 -10.24 -19.48 13.67
N PRO A 270 -11.17 -20.16 12.95
CA PRO A 270 -12.38 -19.51 12.44
C PRO A 270 -13.33 -19.03 13.54
N GLN A 271 -13.37 -19.72 14.69
CA GLN A 271 -14.23 -19.35 15.83
C GLN A 271 -13.70 -18.12 16.56
N ILE A 272 -12.37 -17.99 16.67
CA ILE A 272 -11.71 -16.83 17.27
C ILE A 272 -11.88 -15.60 16.36
N ASP A 273 -11.75 -15.77 15.05
CA ASP A 273 -11.80 -14.65 14.10
C ASP A 273 -13.17 -13.95 14.05
N SER A 274 -14.28 -14.62 14.42
CA SER A 274 -15.64 -14.06 14.36
C SER A 274 -16.08 -13.27 15.60
N LEU A 275 -15.65 -13.66 16.81
CA LEU A 275 -16.12 -13.05 18.08
C LEU A 275 -15.22 -11.93 18.61
N VAL A 276 -13.93 -11.99 18.29
CA VAL A 276 -12.92 -11.10 18.86
C VAL A 276 -12.99 -9.65 18.34
N PRO A 277 -13.30 -9.37 17.05
CA PRO A 277 -13.40 -8.00 16.55
C PRO A 277 -14.47 -7.15 17.26
N PHE A 278 -15.67 -7.71 17.51
CA PHE A 278 -16.78 -6.98 18.15
C PHE A 278 -16.50 -6.62 19.60
N SER A 279 -16.01 -7.60 20.38
CA SER A 279 -15.75 -7.44 21.81
C SER A 279 -14.68 -6.38 22.07
N ILE A 280 -13.69 -6.25 21.17
CA ILE A 280 -12.55 -5.34 21.35
C ILE A 280 -12.78 -3.99 20.66
N ALA A 281 -13.57 -3.91 19.59
CA ALA A 281 -14.12 -2.63 19.14
C ALA A 281 -14.90 -1.94 20.28
N ALA A 282 -15.70 -2.69 21.04
CA ALA A 282 -16.39 -2.18 22.22
C ALA A 282 -15.41 -1.73 23.33
N VAL A 283 -14.32 -2.47 23.59
CA VAL A 283 -13.27 -2.04 24.55
C VAL A 283 -12.52 -0.81 24.07
N GLY A 284 -12.16 -0.71 22.79
CA GLY A 284 -11.48 0.43 22.18
C GLY A 284 -12.35 1.70 22.23
N ILE A 285 -13.63 1.58 21.84
CA ILE A 285 -14.62 2.65 21.99
C ILE A 285 -14.80 3.03 23.46
N GLY A 286 -14.91 2.04 24.35
CA GLY A 286 -15.03 2.25 25.79
C GLY A 286 -13.81 2.97 26.39
N TYR A 287 -12.60 2.60 25.98
CA TYR A 287 -11.36 3.24 26.40
C TYR A 287 -11.26 4.68 25.87
N TYR A 288 -11.62 4.91 24.61
CA TYR A 288 -11.66 6.25 24.03
C TYR A 288 -12.70 7.14 24.74
N ALA A 289 -13.91 6.61 24.98
CA ALA A 289 -14.96 7.28 25.74
C ALA A 289 -14.53 7.57 27.19
N PHE A 290 -13.83 6.64 27.84
CA PHE A 290 -13.27 6.82 29.18
C PHE A 290 -12.24 7.96 29.21
N LEU A 291 -11.30 7.99 28.25
CA LEU A 291 -10.30 9.05 28.15
C LEU A 291 -10.94 10.41 27.88
N PHE A 292 -11.93 10.43 26.97
CA PHE A 292 -12.73 11.63 26.70
C PHE A 292 -13.47 12.12 27.95
N TRP A 293 -14.11 11.21 28.71
CA TRP A 293 -14.77 11.51 29.99
C TRP A 293 -13.78 12.07 31.03
N LYS A 294 -12.57 11.53 31.09
CA LYS A 294 -11.48 12.04 31.95
C LYS A 294 -10.85 13.35 31.44
N ARG A 295 -11.35 13.92 30.33
CA ARG A 295 -10.78 15.08 29.64
C ARG A 295 -9.28 14.91 29.34
N ARG A 296 -8.84 13.67 29.16
CA ARG A 296 -7.48 13.31 28.75
C ARG A 296 -7.48 13.06 27.25
N SER A 297 -6.51 13.64 26.54
CA SER A 297 -6.34 13.35 25.12
C SER A 297 -5.95 11.87 24.96
N PRO A 298 -6.73 11.06 24.22
CA PRO A 298 -6.38 9.67 23.92
C PRO A 298 -5.04 9.54 23.21
N ILE A 299 -4.79 10.46 22.29
CA ILE A 299 -3.53 10.57 21.55
C ILE A 299 -2.37 10.83 22.50
N LEU A 300 -2.53 11.74 23.48
CA LEU A 300 -1.46 12.02 24.45
C LEU A 300 -1.22 10.83 25.40
N ALA A 301 -2.26 10.15 25.86
CA ALA A 301 -2.13 8.97 26.72
C ALA A 301 -1.40 7.83 25.99
N PHE A 302 -1.79 7.58 24.74
CA PHE A 302 -1.10 6.65 23.87
C PHE A 302 0.35 7.07 23.59
N TRP A 303 0.58 8.36 23.37
CA TRP A 303 1.92 8.89 23.18
C TRP A 303 2.81 8.67 24.40
N GLN A 304 2.29 8.91 25.60
CA GLN A 304 3.01 8.62 26.85
C GLN A 304 3.32 7.14 27.02
N PHE A 305 2.40 6.26 26.58
CA PHE A 305 2.62 4.82 26.55
C PHE A 305 3.72 4.44 25.54
N LEU A 306 3.69 5.01 24.34
CA LEU A 306 4.68 4.79 23.29
C LEU A 306 6.00 5.53 23.48
N SER A 307 6.11 6.46 24.42
CA SER A 307 7.36 7.20 24.66
C SER A 307 8.47 6.28 25.21
N TYR A 308 9.71 6.50 24.77
CA TYR A 308 10.89 5.82 25.27
C TYR A 308 11.25 6.41 26.64
N LYS A 309 11.28 5.56 27.67
CA LYS A 309 11.57 5.94 29.07
C LYS A 309 12.94 5.40 29.50
N GLY A 310 13.96 5.56 28.65
CA GLY A 310 15.26 4.94 28.87
C GLY A 310 16.20 5.65 29.86
N THR A 311 17.40 5.09 29.98
CA THR A 311 18.41 5.33 31.03
C THR A 311 19.20 6.65 30.90
N GLY A 312 18.72 7.61 30.10
CA GLY A 312 19.37 8.90 29.85
C GLY A 312 20.46 8.87 28.76
N VAL A 313 21.05 10.04 28.50
CA VAL A 313 21.99 10.27 27.39
C VAL A 313 23.33 9.58 27.64
N ILE A 314 23.69 8.68 26.73
CA ILE A 314 24.94 7.89 26.81
C ILE A 314 25.98 8.58 25.95
N LYS A 315 27.09 9.06 26.53
CA LYS A 315 28.15 9.71 25.73
C LYS A 315 29.20 8.72 25.22
N LYS A 316 29.50 7.68 25.99
CA LYS A 316 30.50 6.64 25.65
C LYS A 316 29.96 5.27 26.04
N VAL A 317 30.25 4.28 25.21
CA VAL A 317 29.88 2.88 25.45
C VAL A 317 31.13 2.08 25.76
N GLY A 318 31.18 1.50 26.97
CA GLY A 318 32.22 0.56 27.35
C GLY A 318 32.01 -0.81 26.70
N PHE A 319 33.06 -1.63 26.66
CA PHE A 319 33.06 -2.94 26.00
C PHE A 319 31.88 -3.83 26.42
N ALA A 320 31.65 -4.02 27.73
CA ALA A 320 30.58 -4.89 28.23
C ALA A 320 29.20 -4.47 27.71
N ARG A 321 28.85 -3.18 27.83
CA ARG A 321 27.58 -2.65 27.30
C ARG A 321 27.51 -2.74 25.79
N GLY A 322 28.60 -2.44 25.10
CA GLY A 322 28.69 -2.53 23.64
C GLY A 322 28.46 -3.95 23.14
N PHE A 323 29.05 -4.93 23.81
CA PHE A 323 28.86 -6.36 23.53
C PHE A 323 27.42 -6.81 23.83
N THR A 324 26.84 -6.41 24.97
CA THR A 324 25.43 -6.72 25.29
C THR A 324 24.47 -6.15 24.24
N ASN A 325 24.65 -4.88 23.86
CA ASN A 325 23.84 -4.24 22.82
C ASN A 325 24.00 -4.96 21.47
N TRP A 326 25.23 -5.34 21.11
CA TRP A 326 25.52 -6.08 19.89
C TRP A 326 24.85 -7.46 19.90
N ALA A 327 24.94 -8.23 20.99
CA ALA A 327 24.31 -9.54 21.10
C ALA A 327 22.78 -9.48 20.97
N LEU A 328 22.13 -8.52 21.64
CA LEU A 328 20.69 -8.28 21.48
C LEU A 328 20.33 -7.82 20.06
N HIS A 329 21.19 -7.01 19.47
CA HIS A 329 21.02 -6.55 18.10
C HIS A 329 21.13 -7.70 17.09
N LEU A 330 21.94 -8.74 17.30
CA LEU A 330 21.97 -9.91 16.41
C LEU A 330 20.60 -10.60 16.29
N VAL A 331 19.79 -10.60 17.35
CA VAL A 331 18.42 -11.11 17.31
C VAL A 331 17.56 -10.29 16.36
N ILE A 332 17.67 -8.95 16.43
CA ILE A 332 17.03 -8.02 15.49
C ILE A 332 17.51 -8.36 14.08
N VAL A 333 18.83 -8.31 13.82
CA VAL A 333 19.39 -8.59 12.48
C VAL A 333 18.88 -9.90 11.91
N TYR A 334 18.85 -10.98 12.70
CA TYR A 334 18.37 -12.27 12.22
C TYR A 334 16.95 -12.21 11.66
N PHE A 335 16.00 -11.66 12.41
CA PHE A 335 14.61 -11.58 11.97
C PHE A 335 14.42 -10.68 10.75
N PHE A 336 15.07 -9.50 10.72
CA PHE A 336 14.91 -8.57 9.60
C PHE A 336 15.68 -9.00 8.36
N ALA A 337 16.90 -9.52 8.50
CA ALA A 337 17.70 -10.01 7.37
C ALA A 337 17.03 -11.20 6.69
N LEU A 338 16.47 -12.13 7.47
CA LEU A 338 15.74 -13.28 6.92
C LEU A 338 14.65 -12.82 5.95
N THR A 339 13.86 -11.80 6.34
CA THR A 339 12.81 -11.37 5.42
C THR A 339 13.26 -10.43 4.33
N LEU A 340 14.28 -9.60 4.56
CA LEU A 340 14.88 -8.83 3.47
C LEU A 340 15.44 -9.77 2.38
N VAL A 341 16.04 -10.90 2.75
CA VAL A 341 16.44 -11.92 1.76
C VAL A 341 15.24 -12.49 1.00
N GLY A 342 14.12 -12.74 1.69
CA GLY A 342 12.86 -13.16 1.05
C GLY A 342 12.34 -12.14 0.04
N PHE A 343 12.31 -10.85 0.40
CA PHE A 343 11.93 -9.77 -0.52
C PHE A 343 12.90 -9.66 -1.70
N LEU A 344 14.21 -9.71 -1.46
CA LEU A 344 15.21 -9.66 -2.54
C LEU A 344 15.01 -10.80 -3.55
N ALA A 345 14.76 -12.02 -3.07
CA ALA A 345 14.50 -13.17 -3.93
C ALA A 345 13.21 -12.98 -4.74
N GLY A 346 12.14 -12.48 -4.09
CA GLY A 346 10.86 -12.15 -4.74
C GLY A 346 11.01 -11.07 -5.82
N ASP A 347 11.71 -9.99 -5.52
CA ASP A 347 11.95 -8.87 -6.45
C ASP A 347 12.76 -9.33 -7.67
N ILE A 348 13.82 -10.13 -7.47
CA ILE A 348 14.61 -10.70 -8.57
C ILE A 348 13.75 -11.63 -9.43
N ALA A 349 12.91 -12.47 -8.81
CA ALA A 349 12.00 -13.34 -9.55
C ALA A 349 10.97 -12.53 -10.35
N ALA A 350 10.41 -11.46 -9.77
CA ALA A 350 9.50 -10.55 -10.44
C ALA A 350 10.16 -9.89 -11.67
N VAL A 351 11.36 -9.29 -11.51
CA VAL A 351 12.13 -8.69 -12.61
C VAL A 351 12.36 -9.69 -13.75
N ARG A 352 12.70 -10.94 -13.44
CA ARG A 352 12.91 -12.01 -14.43
C ARG A 352 11.62 -12.40 -15.15
N SER A 353 10.49 -12.37 -14.45
CA SER A 353 9.19 -12.77 -14.99
C SER A 353 8.65 -11.84 -16.09
N PHE A 354 9.11 -10.57 -16.11
CA PHE A 354 8.77 -9.60 -17.16
C PHE A 354 9.56 -9.80 -18.47
N GLY A 355 10.67 -10.55 -18.45
CA GLY A 355 11.55 -10.72 -19.61
C GLY A 355 12.36 -9.46 -19.96
N TRP A 356 13.23 -9.57 -20.97
CA TRP A 356 13.96 -8.44 -21.55
C TRP A 356 13.97 -8.54 -23.08
N PRO A 357 13.60 -7.46 -23.81
CA PRO A 357 13.07 -6.19 -23.31
C PRO A 357 11.62 -6.34 -22.75
N PRO A 358 11.17 -5.44 -21.86
CA PRO A 358 9.78 -5.44 -21.40
C PRO A 358 8.80 -5.19 -22.56
N PRO A 359 7.63 -5.85 -22.58
CA PRO A 359 6.69 -5.81 -23.71
C PRO A 359 5.92 -4.50 -23.87
N SER A 360 5.87 -3.67 -22.82
CA SER A 360 5.21 -2.36 -22.83
C SER A 360 5.94 -1.38 -21.91
N LEU A 361 5.56 -0.10 -22.00
CA LEU A 361 6.14 0.93 -21.14
C LEU A 361 5.68 0.77 -19.68
N GLU A 362 4.44 0.35 -19.44
CA GLU A 362 3.92 0.01 -18.10
C GLU A 362 4.70 -1.17 -17.51
N ALA A 363 4.97 -2.20 -18.32
CA ALA A 363 5.80 -3.34 -17.90
C ALA A 363 7.24 -2.90 -17.57
N PHE A 364 7.79 -1.93 -18.31
CA PHE A 364 9.08 -1.31 -17.97
C PHE A 364 9.04 -0.62 -16.61
N PHE A 365 8.03 0.22 -16.32
CA PHE A 365 7.90 0.90 -15.03
C PHE A 365 7.79 -0.08 -13.87
N GLU A 366 7.01 -1.14 -14.03
CA GLU A 366 6.86 -2.21 -13.04
C GLU A 366 8.16 -2.99 -12.84
N GLN A 367 8.85 -3.39 -13.92
CA GLN A 367 10.14 -4.05 -13.84
C GLN A 367 11.19 -3.16 -13.15
N ALA A 368 11.25 -1.88 -13.50
CA ALA A 368 12.17 -0.91 -12.90
C ALA A 368 11.89 -0.69 -11.41
N LYS A 369 10.61 -0.69 -11.01
CA LYS A 369 10.20 -0.62 -9.60
C LYS A 369 10.79 -1.78 -8.79
N TYR A 370 10.63 -3.03 -9.24
CA TYR A 370 11.20 -4.20 -8.57
C TYR A 370 12.72 -4.20 -8.57
N ALA A 371 13.37 -3.75 -9.65
CA ALA A 371 14.82 -3.64 -9.71
C ALA A 371 15.37 -2.64 -8.66
N LEU A 372 14.73 -1.48 -8.51
CA LEU A 372 15.10 -0.50 -7.48
C LEU A 372 14.83 -0.99 -6.06
N TRP A 373 13.75 -1.75 -5.86
CA TRP A 373 13.48 -2.41 -4.58
C TRP A 373 14.58 -3.41 -4.22
N ALA A 374 14.99 -4.27 -5.16
CA ALA A 374 16.09 -5.20 -4.95
C ALA A 374 17.39 -4.48 -4.54
N ILE A 375 17.71 -3.34 -5.19
CA ILE A 375 18.86 -2.51 -4.81
C ILE A 375 18.69 -1.92 -3.40
N THR A 376 17.49 -1.47 -3.07
CA THR A 376 17.17 -0.90 -1.75
C THR A 376 17.36 -1.95 -0.65
N VAL A 377 16.79 -3.14 -0.85
CA VAL A 377 16.90 -4.29 0.06
C VAL A 377 18.36 -4.73 0.22
N ALA A 378 19.13 -4.77 -0.87
CA ALA A 378 20.56 -5.02 -0.80
C ALA A 378 21.30 -3.96 0.03
N GLY A 379 20.96 -2.68 -0.14
CA GLY A 379 21.49 -1.58 0.68
C GLY A 379 21.18 -1.75 2.18
N CYS A 380 19.95 -2.15 2.51
CA CYS A 380 19.55 -2.47 3.89
C CYS A 380 20.38 -3.64 4.47
N LEU A 381 20.55 -4.72 3.70
CA LEU A 381 21.35 -5.89 4.10
C LEU A 381 22.82 -5.53 4.34
N ILE A 382 23.40 -4.64 3.53
CA ILE A 382 24.76 -4.11 3.74
C ILE A 382 24.83 -3.34 5.07
N GLY A 383 23.82 -2.50 5.37
CA GLY A 383 23.72 -1.78 6.64
C GLY A 383 23.71 -2.72 7.85
N TYR A 384 22.90 -3.78 7.79
CA TYR A 384 22.86 -4.83 8.81
C TYR A 384 24.18 -5.60 8.91
N GLY A 385 24.70 -6.07 7.78
CA GLY A 385 25.95 -6.82 7.72
C GLY A 385 27.11 -6.04 8.35
N PHE A 386 27.21 -4.74 8.07
CA PHE A 386 28.20 -3.89 8.72
C PHE A 386 28.08 -3.87 10.24
N SER A 387 26.86 -3.92 10.78
CA SER A 387 26.59 -3.86 12.22
C SER A 387 27.01 -5.13 12.95
N VAL A 388 26.90 -6.27 12.27
CA VAL A 388 27.38 -7.56 12.77
C VAL A 388 28.89 -7.52 12.94
N VAL A 389 29.60 -7.00 11.94
CA VAL A 389 31.07 -6.98 11.95
C VAL A 389 31.67 -5.76 12.64
N SER A 390 30.91 -4.67 12.86
CA SER A 390 31.42 -3.38 13.36
C SER A 390 32.13 -3.48 14.70
N ILE A 391 31.73 -4.44 15.53
CA ILE A 391 32.31 -4.72 16.84
C ILE A 391 33.80 -5.08 16.75
N LEU A 392 34.23 -5.72 15.67
CA LEU A 392 35.62 -6.12 15.44
C LEU A 392 36.56 -4.91 15.28
N TRP A 393 36.02 -3.76 14.87
CA TRP A 393 36.75 -2.48 14.77
C TRP A 393 36.45 -1.53 15.94
N GLY A 394 35.90 -2.03 17.04
CA GLY A 394 35.56 -1.21 18.21
C GLY A 394 34.45 -0.20 17.96
N ARG A 395 33.63 -0.39 16.91
CA ARG A 395 32.45 0.44 16.65
C ARG A 395 31.22 -0.23 17.25
N TYR A 396 30.80 0.27 18.41
CA TYR A 396 29.68 -0.27 19.18
C TYR A 396 28.38 0.48 18.91
N ILE A 397 27.27 -0.26 18.98
CA ILE A 397 25.92 0.30 19.03
C ILE A 397 25.76 1.06 20.36
N ARG A 398 25.41 2.36 20.26
CA ARG A 398 25.37 3.23 21.43
C ARG A 398 24.25 2.83 22.39
N SER A 399 23.06 2.64 21.82
CA SER A 399 21.86 2.24 22.53
C SER A 399 20.98 1.38 21.65
N LEU A 400 20.13 0.59 22.29
CA LEU A 400 19.16 -0.28 21.65
C LEU A 400 17.78 -0.01 22.27
N ASP A 401 16.78 0.28 21.46
CA ASP A 401 15.39 0.38 21.89
C ASP A 401 14.75 -1.01 22.00
N PHE A 402 15.19 -1.81 22.96
CA PHE A 402 14.71 -3.18 23.12
C PHE A 402 13.40 -3.29 23.93
N THR A 403 12.61 -2.20 24.05
CA THR A 403 11.35 -2.26 24.79
C THR A 403 10.24 -2.91 23.96
N VAL A 404 9.20 -3.42 24.63
CA VAL A 404 8.00 -3.95 23.94
C VAL A 404 7.42 -2.91 22.98
N THR A 405 7.30 -1.65 23.40
CA THR A 405 6.82 -0.58 22.53
C THR A 405 7.75 -0.26 21.35
N GLY A 406 9.07 -0.40 21.52
CA GLY A 406 10.03 -0.32 20.41
C GLY A 406 9.79 -1.43 19.38
N TRP A 407 9.61 -2.68 19.84
CA TRP A 407 9.27 -3.82 18.99
C TRP A 407 7.92 -3.69 18.31
N LEU A 408 6.90 -3.17 19.00
CA LEU A 408 5.59 -2.92 18.40
C LEU A 408 5.74 -1.87 17.29
N THR A 409 6.20 -0.67 17.61
CA THR A 409 6.27 0.44 16.64
C THR A 409 7.20 0.18 15.45
N ASN A 410 8.33 -0.51 15.65
CA ASN A 410 9.23 -0.86 14.57
C ASN A 410 8.81 -2.15 13.88
N GLY A 411 8.60 -3.24 14.64
CA GLY A 411 8.28 -4.56 14.11
C GLY A 411 7.00 -4.60 13.29
N PHE A 412 6.10 -3.64 13.46
CA PHE A 412 4.95 -3.44 12.60
C PHE A 412 5.29 -3.15 11.14
N ASN A 413 6.31 -2.35 10.89
CA ASN A 413 6.68 -2.00 9.53
C ASN A 413 7.51 -3.09 8.84
N TYR A 414 7.57 -4.27 9.44
CA TYR A 414 8.36 -5.37 8.96
C TYR A 414 7.71 -6.72 9.22
N PRO A 415 8.02 -7.72 8.41
CA PRO A 415 7.37 -9.03 8.37
C PRO A 415 7.14 -9.77 9.70
N LEU A 416 7.94 -9.58 10.75
CA LEU A 416 7.69 -10.20 12.07
C LEU A 416 6.29 -9.89 12.61
N PHE A 417 5.87 -8.61 12.52
CA PHE A 417 4.48 -8.20 12.78
C PHE A 417 3.79 -7.63 11.53
N GLY A 418 4.44 -7.68 10.37
CA GLY A 418 3.90 -7.23 9.10
C GLY A 418 2.68 -8.05 8.70
N VAL A 419 2.72 -9.38 8.93
CA VAL A 419 1.54 -10.24 8.75
C VAL A 419 0.37 -9.77 9.61
N VAL A 420 0.64 -9.37 10.86
CA VAL A 420 -0.38 -8.83 11.77
C VAL A 420 -0.96 -7.54 11.20
N ILE A 421 -0.13 -6.63 10.68
CA ILE A 421 -0.62 -5.40 10.04
C ILE A 421 -1.44 -5.68 8.80
N TRP A 422 -1.00 -6.58 7.93
CA TRP A 422 -1.74 -6.93 6.72
C TRP A 422 -3.08 -7.59 7.02
N GLN A 423 -3.24 -8.17 8.21
CA GLN A 423 -4.53 -8.67 8.70
C GLN A 423 -5.37 -7.58 9.37
N MET A 424 -4.74 -6.60 10.02
CA MET A 424 -5.43 -5.47 10.66
C MET A 424 -5.87 -4.38 9.70
N THR A 425 -5.10 -4.14 8.66
CA THR A 425 -5.38 -3.14 7.63
C THR A 425 -6.27 -3.78 6.58
N PRO A 426 -7.38 -3.14 6.18
CA PRO A 426 -8.11 -3.59 5.01
C PRO A 426 -7.17 -3.66 3.80
N SER A 427 -7.54 -4.48 2.80
CA SER A 427 -6.80 -4.52 1.54
C SER A 427 -6.60 -3.11 0.99
N PHE A 428 -5.39 -2.80 0.51
CA PHE A 428 -5.12 -1.56 -0.22
C PHE A 428 -5.67 -1.59 -1.65
N THR A 429 -6.20 -2.74 -2.07
CA THR A 429 -6.65 -2.98 -3.45
C THR A 429 -8.07 -3.48 -3.45
N GLY A 430 -8.95 -2.72 -4.09
CA GLY A 430 -10.31 -3.12 -4.39
C GLY A 430 -10.44 -3.94 -5.66
N ALA A 431 -11.68 -4.15 -6.07
CA ALA A 431 -12.01 -4.93 -7.27
C ALA A 431 -11.72 -4.18 -8.59
N ASP A 432 -11.63 -2.85 -8.54
CA ASP A 432 -11.63 -2.00 -9.73
C ASP A 432 -10.39 -1.08 -9.78
N PRO A 433 -9.68 -0.98 -10.92
CA PRO A 433 -8.58 -0.03 -11.07
C PRO A 433 -9.09 1.40 -11.30
N ILE A 434 -8.65 2.36 -10.49
CA ILE A 434 -9.17 3.74 -10.55
C ILE A 434 -8.38 4.72 -11.41
N VAL A 435 -7.14 4.38 -11.81
CA VAL A 435 -6.31 5.19 -12.72
C VAL A 435 -5.79 4.25 -13.80
N THR A 436 -6.35 4.36 -15.00
CA THR A 436 -6.21 3.31 -16.04
C THR A 436 -5.68 3.83 -17.37
N ALA A 437 -5.73 5.14 -17.63
CA ALA A 437 -5.19 5.75 -18.84
C ALA A 437 -4.90 7.26 -18.64
N GLY A 438 -4.52 7.93 -19.72
CA GLY A 438 -4.38 9.38 -19.77
C GLY A 438 -3.19 9.96 -19.00
N PRO A 439 -3.12 11.29 -18.87
CA PRO A 439 -2.00 11.99 -18.23
C PRO A 439 -1.81 11.63 -16.76
N LEU A 440 -2.90 11.36 -16.04
CA LEU A 440 -2.83 10.96 -14.64
C LEU A 440 -2.14 9.60 -14.46
N LEU A 441 -2.42 8.60 -15.31
CA LEU A 441 -1.71 7.32 -15.29
C LEU A 441 -0.21 7.52 -15.49
N TRP A 442 0.17 8.31 -16.50
CA TRP A 442 1.58 8.58 -16.76
C TRP A 442 2.27 9.27 -15.58
N LEU A 443 1.57 10.21 -14.94
CA LEU A 443 2.08 10.84 -13.74
C LEU A 443 2.26 9.82 -12.61
N VAL A 444 1.29 8.93 -12.38
CA VAL A 444 1.39 7.86 -11.36
C VAL A 444 2.59 6.95 -11.62
N LEU A 445 2.80 6.48 -12.86
CA LEU A 445 3.92 5.61 -13.21
C LEU A 445 5.28 6.31 -13.01
N VAL A 446 5.43 7.52 -13.54
CA VAL A 446 6.67 8.30 -13.43
C VAL A 446 6.94 8.68 -11.98
N LEU A 447 5.92 9.14 -11.25
CA LEU A 447 6.04 9.57 -9.87
C LEU A 447 6.34 8.39 -8.94
N GLY A 448 5.72 7.22 -9.18
CA GLY A 448 5.98 5.99 -8.42
C GLY A 448 7.43 5.53 -8.58
N LEU A 449 7.93 5.50 -9.82
CA LEU A 449 9.34 5.19 -10.09
C LEU A 449 10.28 6.23 -9.47
N PHE A 450 9.90 7.51 -9.52
CA PHE A 450 10.70 8.59 -8.97
C PHE A 450 10.78 8.53 -7.44
N PHE A 451 9.67 8.29 -6.74
CA PHE A 451 9.67 8.07 -5.29
C PHE A 451 10.52 6.86 -4.91
N ASN A 452 10.40 5.76 -5.65
CA ASN A 452 11.20 4.56 -5.44
C ASN A 452 12.70 4.85 -5.59
N LEU A 453 13.10 5.54 -6.66
CA LEU A 453 14.49 5.96 -6.85
C LEU A 453 14.99 6.85 -5.71
N LEU A 454 14.22 7.87 -5.30
CA LEU A 454 14.59 8.73 -4.19
C LEU A 454 14.71 7.95 -2.88
N TYR A 455 13.81 6.99 -2.64
CA TYR A 455 13.85 6.10 -1.49
C TYR A 455 15.09 5.20 -1.50
N THR A 456 15.42 4.57 -2.63
CA THR A 456 16.65 3.79 -2.79
C THR A 456 17.87 4.65 -2.46
N LEU A 457 17.94 5.87 -3.01
CA LEU A 457 19.06 6.78 -2.77
C LEU A 457 19.12 7.25 -1.31
N SER A 458 17.98 7.37 -0.62
CA SER A 458 17.96 7.77 0.79
C SER A 458 18.41 6.65 1.72
N ILE A 459 18.11 5.39 1.39
CA ILE A 459 18.65 4.20 2.06
C ILE A 459 20.16 4.06 1.82
N LEU A 460 20.62 4.19 0.57
CA LEU A 460 22.05 4.19 0.26
C LEU A 460 22.81 5.34 0.95
N ASN A 461 22.15 6.48 1.17
CA ASN A 461 22.72 7.59 1.94
C ASN A 461 22.88 7.28 3.45
N LEU A 462 22.07 6.40 4.03
CA LEU A 462 22.31 5.90 5.39
C LEU A 462 23.53 4.98 5.43
N TRP A 463 23.71 4.14 4.40
CA TRP A 463 24.81 3.18 4.32
C TRP A 463 24.87 2.32 5.61
N THR A 464 26.02 2.28 6.27
CA THR A 464 26.25 1.55 7.53
C THR A 464 25.43 2.04 8.73
N MET A 465 24.77 3.19 8.62
CA MET A 465 23.90 3.73 9.67
C MET A 465 22.48 3.16 9.61
N PHE A 466 22.12 2.48 8.51
CA PHE A 466 20.81 1.84 8.40
C PHE A 466 20.66 0.75 9.47
N ASP A 467 19.57 0.83 10.23
CA ASP A 467 19.18 -0.16 11.20
C ASP A 467 17.77 0.12 11.74
N LEU A 468 17.29 -0.78 12.59
CA LEU A 468 16.10 -0.65 13.38
C LEU A 468 16.43 -0.66 14.86
N MET A 469 15.77 0.23 15.60
CA MET A 469 15.83 0.26 17.05
C MET A 469 17.24 0.48 17.61
N THR A 470 18.22 0.91 16.81
CA THR A 470 19.59 1.16 17.28
C THR A 470 19.94 2.64 17.19
N ASP A 471 20.76 3.12 18.12
CA ASP A 471 21.47 4.39 17.98
C ASP A 471 22.91 4.12 17.54
N LYS A 472 23.20 4.43 16.28
CA LYS A 472 24.56 4.40 15.69
C LYS A 472 25.14 5.79 15.46
N GLY A 473 24.42 6.85 15.82
CA GLY A 473 24.75 8.23 15.49
C GLY A 473 23.70 8.90 14.60
N VAL A 474 23.97 10.15 14.21
CA VAL A 474 23.04 10.96 13.42
C VAL A 474 23.61 11.18 12.02
N ARG A 475 22.81 10.87 10.98
CA ARG A 475 23.13 11.26 9.60
C ARG A 475 22.64 12.68 9.36
N SER A 476 23.50 13.56 8.86
CA SER A 476 23.19 14.99 8.64
C SER A 476 23.50 15.48 7.21
N SER A 477 23.69 14.55 6.27
CA SER A 477 24.07 14.84 4.89
C SER A 477 22.98 14.45 3.88
N PHE A 478 23.00 15.11 2.72
CA PHE A 478 22.13 14.85 1.58
C PHE A 478 20.63 14.89 1.96
N PHE A 479 19.87 13.79 1.85
CA PHE A 479 18.45 13.76 2.24
C PHE A 479 18.22 14.17 3.71
N TYR A 480 19.06 13.69 4.62
CA TYR A 480 18.96 13.98 6.05
C TYR A 480 19.33 15.42 6.41
N ARG A 481 19.86 16.20 5.46
CA ARG A 481 20.00 17.65 5.65
C ARG A 481 18.71 18.41 5.33
N THR A 482 17.75 17.76 4.70
CA THR A 482 16.51 18.36 4.19
C THR A 482 15.33 18.08 5.13
N VAL A 483 15.19 16.83 5.56
CA VAL A 483 14.17 16.37 6.52
C VAL A 483 14.78 15.28 7.41
N ARG A 484 14.20 15.06 8.60
CA ARG A 484 14.72 14.06 9.55
C ARG A 484 14.45 12.62 9.15
N HIS A 485 13.29 12.36 8.54
CA HIS A 485 12.83 11.01 8.17
C HIS A 485 12.52 10.90 6.67
N PRO A 486 13.51 11.10 5.79
CA PRO A 486 13.29 11.05 4.35
C PRO A 486 12.82 9.67 3.89
N ASN A 487 13.39 8.60 4.45
CA ASN A 487 13.03 7.22 4.10
C ASN A 487 11.54 6.94 4.32
N TYR A 488 11.01 7.33 5.47
CA TYR A 488 9.61 7.10 5.84
C TYR A 488 8.64 7.84 4.93
N ALA A 489 8.93 9.10 4.65
CA ALA A 489 8.08 9.90 3.77
C ALA A 489 8.16 9.41 2.31
N LEU A 490 9.35 9.07 1.80
CA LEU A 490 9.54 8.58 0.43
C LEU A 490 8.93 7.19 0.24
N GLU A 491 9.12 6.29 1.19
CA GLU A 491 8.51 4.96 1.18
C GLU A 491 6.98 5.06 1.24
N ALA A 492 6.44 5.87 2.15
CA ALA A 492 4.99 6.08 2.23
C ALA A 492 4.41 6.72 0.96
N GLY A 493 5.12 7.69 0.36
CA GLY A 493 4.76 8.27 -0.93
C GLY A 493 4.80 7.24 -2.07
N MET A 494 5.84 6.42 -2.13
CA MET A 494 5.99 5.33 -3.11
C MET A 494 4.85 4.32 -3.02
N PHE A 495 4.58 3.81 -1.81
CA PHE A 495 3.47 2.87 -1.60
C PHE A 495 2.14 3.51 -1.92
N PHE A 496 1.88 4.74 -1.47
CA PHE A 496 0.63 5.42 -1.80
C PHE A 496 0.42 5.51 -3.32
N VAL A 497 1.43 5.93 -4.08
CA VAL A 497 1.30 6.04 -5.55
C VAL A 497 1.08 4.67 -6.20
N THR A 498 1.77 3.63 -5.71
CA THR A 498 1.64 2.25 -6.22
C THR A 498 0.25 1.67 -5.92
N GLU A 499 -0.25 1.92 -4.71
CA GLU A 499 -1.53 1.40 -4.22
C GLU A 499 -2.72 2.22 -4.71
N LEU A 500 -2.49 3.48 -5.08
CA LEU A 500 -3.53 4.40 -5.54
C LEU A 500 -4.41 3.79 -6.62
N VAL A 501 -3.82 3.10 -7.59
CA VAL A 501 -4.54 2.46 -8.70
C VAL A 501 -5.64 1.53 -8.19
N GLY A 502 -5.53 0.99 -6.97
CA GLY A 502 -6.52 0.10 -6.37
C GLY A 502 -7.41 0.70 -5.27
N LEU A 503 -7.34 2.00 -4.98
CA LEU A 503 -8.13 2.63 -3.92
C LEU A 503 -9.59 2.89 -4.34
N SER A 504 -10.29 1.85 -4.80
CA SER A 504 -11.63 1.98 -5.40
C SER A 504 -12.79 2.21 -4.43
N ALA A 505 -12.57 2.05 -3.12
CA ALA A 505 -13.60 2.20 -2.10
C ALA A 505 -13.04 2.93 -0.88
N GLY A 506 -13.92 3.58 -0.11
CA GLY A 506 -13.53 4.37 1.07
C GLY A 506 -12.73 3.57 2.10
N VAL A 507 -12.97 2.25 2.22
CA VAL A 507 -12.22 1.37 3.12
C VAL A 507 -10.75 1.20 2.68
N HIS A 508 -10.45 1.21 1.38
CA HIS A 508 -9.09 1.15 0.87
C HIS A 508 -8.33 2.46 1.16
N TRP A 509 -9.02 3.60 1.02
CA TRP A 509 -8.48 4.90 1.45
C TRP A 509 -8.18 4.95 2.95
N LEU A 510 -9.06 4.40 3.78
CA LEU A 510 -8.79 4.28 5.22
C LEU A 510 -7.55 3.41 5.48
N ALA A 511 -7.40 2.30 4.76
CA ALA A 511 -6.26 1.40 4.92
C ALA A 511 -4.91 2.09 4.62
N ILE A 512 -4.82 2.86 3.53
CA ILE A 512 -3.59 3.59 3.22
C ILE A 512 -3.33 4.72 4.23
N LEU A 513 -4.38 5.35 4.78
CA LEU A 513 -4.23 6.34 5.88
C LEU A 513 -3.69 5.69 7.17
N MET A 514 -4.10 4.45 7.47
CA MET A 514 -3.51 3.70 8.57
C MET A 514 -2.02 3.43 8.35
N PHE A 515 -1.62 3.14 7.11
CA PHE A 515 -0.21 2.98 6.76
C PHE A 515 0.60 4.25 7.08
N PHE A 516 0.13 5.43 6.65
CA PHE A 516 0.77 6.71 7.02
C PHE A 516 0.81 6.93 8.55
N PHE A 517 -0.26 6.56 9.25
CA PHE A 517 -0.33 6.66 10.71
C PHE A 517 0.73 5.80 11.42
N LEU A 518 0.98 4.58 10.93
CA LEU A 518 2.03 3.71 11.45
C LEU A 518 3.43 4.31 11.28
N TYR A 519 3.73 4.90 10.11
CA TYR A 519 4.99 5.60 9.87
C TYR A 519 5.12 6.85 10.74
N TRP A 520 4.03 7.58 10.95
CA TRP A 520 4.03 8.70 11.88
C TRP A 520 4.39 8.25 13.30
N ILE A 521 3.69 7.25 13.85
CA ILE A 521 4.00 6.69 15.17
C ILE A 521 5.46 6.27 15.28
N ARG A 522 5.97 5.53 14.27
CA ARG A 522 7.35 5.05 14.25
C ARG A 522 8.34 6.22 14.28
N SER A 523 8.11 7.25 13.47
CA SER A 523 8.97 8.43 13.44
C SER A 523 8.99 9.20 14.77
N GLU A 524 7.84 9.26 15.46
CA GLU A 524 7.75 9.90 16.77
C GLU A 524 8.55 9.10 17.80
N ARG A 525 8.37 7.77 17.82
CA ARG A 525 9.13 6.87 18.69
C ARG A 525 10.63 7.01 18.47
N GLU A 526 11.07 7.03 17.22
CA GLU A 526 12.48 7.16 16.87
C GLU A 526 13.05 8.52 17.27
N ASP A 527 12.34 9.63 16.99
CA ASP A 527 12.73 10.97 17.44
C ASP A 527 12.92 10.99 18.96
N ASN A 528 11.98 10.39 19.70
CA ASN A 528 12.03 10.31 21.15
C ASN A 528 13.20 9.44 21.64
N PHE A 529 13.39 8.26 21.06
CA PHE A 529 14.51 7.37 21.37
C PHE A 529 15.85 8.08 21.11
N MET A 530 16.04 8.69 19.95
CA MET A 530 17.26 9.39 19.56
C MET A 530 17.53 10.61 20.44
N GLN A 531 16.48 11.33 20.86
CA GLN A 531 16.63 12.46 21.79
C GLN A 531 17.21 12.03 23.15
N TYR A 532 16.87 10.81 23.62
CA TYR A 532 17.37 10.28 24.88
C TYR A 532 18.67 9.49 24.75
N SER A 533 18.94 8.85 23.61
CA SER A 533 20.12 8.01 23.43
C SER A 533 21.32 8.77 22.86
N ASN A 534 21.07 9.84 22.07
CA ASN A 534 22.07 10.47 21.22
C ASN A 534 22.24 11.98 21.53
N PRO A 535 23.39 12.42 22.08
CA PRO A 535 23.62 13.83 22.41
C PRO A 535 23.63 14.76 21.18
N ASP A 536 23.94 14.23 19.99
CA ASP A 536 24.05 15.00 18.75
C ASP A 536 22.67 15.21 18.09
N TYR A 537 21.63 14.53 18.58
CA TYR A 537 20.31 14.58 17.97
C TYR A 537 19.59 15.91 18.20
N ALA A 538 19.65 16.48 19.41
CA ALA A 538 19.00 17.76 19.68
C ALA A 538 19.56 18.93 18.85
N PRO A 539 20.90 19.08 18.68
CA PRO A 539 21.47 20.03 17.71
C PRO A 539 21.00 19.76 16.28
N TYR A 540 20.97 18.50 15.86
CA TYR A 540 20.50 18.12 14.53
C TYR A 540 19.02 18.48 14.30
N GLN A 541 18.15 18.20 15.28
CA GLN A 541 16.73 18.51 15.21
C GLN A 541 16.47 20.01 15.05
N LYS A 542 17.30 20.85 15.68
CA LYS A 542 17.26 22.31 15.50
C LYS A 542 17.71 22.72 14.09
N ALA A 543 18.74 22.06 13.55
CA ALA A 543 19.27 22.35 12.22
C ALA A 543 18.35 21.86 11.09
N VAL A 544 17.64 20.75 11.31
CA VAL A 544 16.71 20.12 10.36
C VAL A 544 15.34 20.03 11.05
N PRO A 545 14.59 21.15 11.08
CA PRO A 545 13.35 21.24 11.86
C PRO A 545 12.20 20.42 11.26
N TRP A 546 12.28 20.05 9.98
CA TRP A 546 11.22 19.33 9.26
C TRP A 546 11.38 17.83 9.40
N LYS A 547 10.29 17.15 9.75
CA LYS A 547 10.25 15.70 9.95
C LYS A 547 10.12 14.95 8.62
N PHE A 548 9.13 15.31 7.81
CA PHE A 548 8.77 14.60 6.58
C PHE A 548 8.73 15.49 5.36
N VAL A 549 8.18 16.70 5.44
CA VAL A 549 7.99 17.55 4.25
C VAL A 549 8.55 18.95 4.54
N PRO A 550 9.55 19.43 3.77
CA PRO A 550 10.16 20.72 4.02
C PRO A 550 9.14 21.86 4.08
N GLY A 551 9.16 22.61 5.18
CA GLY A 551 8.26 23.74 5.40
C GLY A 551 6.90 23.39 5.98
N VAL A 552 6.46 22.13 5.87
CA VAL A 552 5.15 21.69 6.35
C VAL A 552 5.27 21.09 7.74
N TYR A 553 5.94 19.93 7.85
CA TYR A 553 6.04 19.16 9.09
C TYR A 553 7.39 18.47 9.23
#